data_AF-D5LHW5-F1
#
_entry.id   AF-D5LHW5-F1
#
_cell.length_a   1.000
_cell.length_b   1.000
_cell.length_c   1.000
_cell.angle_alpha   90.00
_cell.angle_beta   90.00
_cell.angle_gamma   90.00
#
_symmetry.space_group_name_H-M   'P 1'
#
loop_
_entity.id
_entity.type
_entity.pdbx_description
1 polymer ?
#
loop_
_entity_poly.entity_id
_entity_poly.type
_entity_poly.pdbx_seq_one_letter_code
_entity_poly.pdbx_strand_id
1 'polypeptide(L)'
;PQVTCKAASAVLVKTLRFVKNVPCFRELPEDDRLMLIRSGWAPLLVLGLAQDRVDFETTETVEPSMLQRILTGVPDRQSEVLAGQSRGAAGVSVVDIEAIKAFLKKCWSVDISTKEYAYLKGAVLFNPDVEGLRCLHYIQSLRREAHQTLNEHVR
;
A
#
# COMPACT_ATOMS: atom_id res chain seq x y z
N PRO A 1 4.46 16.17 3.51
CA PRO A 1 3.62 15.12 4.16
C PRO A 1 2.13 15.10 3.77
N GLN A 2 1.37 16.20 3.92
CA GLN A 2 -0.09 16.19 3.68
C GLN A 2 -0.50 15.89 2.23
N VAL A 3 0.26 16.40 1.25
CA VAL A 3 0.02 16.15 -0.19
C VAL A 3 0.22 14.69 -0.54
N THR A 4 1.30 14.07 -0.03
CA THR A 4 1.59 12.65 -0.16
C THR A 4 0.47 11.78 0.40
N CYS A 5 -0.04 12.07 1.59
CA CYS A 5 -1.16 11.32 2.18
C CYS A 5 -2.44 11.43 1.35
N LYS A 6 -2.73 12.61 0.79
CA LYS A 6 -3.90 12.81 -0.08
C LYS A 6 -3.77 12.01 -1.38
N ALA A 7 -2.60 12.02 -2.02
CA ALA A 7 -2.33 11.25 -3.23
C ALA A 7 -2.41 9.74 -2.98
N ALA A 8 -1.77 9.25 -1.92
CA ALA A 8 -1.82 7.84 -1.53
C ALA A 8 -3.25 7.37 -1.23
N SER A 9 -4.04 8.20 -0.53
CA SER A 9 -5.44 7.91 -0.25
C SER A 9 -6.28 7.81 -1.54
N ALA A 10 -6.08 8.74 -2.49
CA ALA A 10 -6.76 8.71 -3.78
C ALA A 10 -6.41 7.44 -4.58
N VAL A 11 -5.13 7.06 -4.59
CA VAL A 11 -4.64 5.84 -5.24
C VAL A 11 -5.23 4.59 -4.59
N LEU A 12 -5.31 4.54 -3.25
CA LEU A 12 -5.93 3.42 -2.53
C LEU A 12 -7.40 3.28 -2.92
N VAL A 13 -8.17 4.38 -2.89
CA VAL A 13 -9.59 4.38 -3.26
C VAL A 13 -9.77 3.92 -4.71
N LYS A 14 -8.95 4.41 -5.64
CA LYS A 14 -8.96 3.99 -7.04
C LYS A 14 -8.66 2.50 -7.18
N THR A 15 -7.66 2.00 -6.47
CA THR A 15 -7.25 0.58 -6.49
C THR A 15 -8.32 -0.32 -5.90
N LEU A 16 -8.92 0.05 -4.77
CA LEU A 16 -10.03 -0.70 -4.17
C LEU A 16 -11.28 -0.69 -5.04
N ARG A 17 -11.57 0.42 -5.73
CA ARG A 17 -12.67 0.48 -6.71
C ARG A 17 -12.42 -0.48 -7.88
N PHE A 18 -11.20 -0.52 -8.40
CA PHE A 18 -10.82 -1.49 -9.42
C PHE A 18 -11.07 -2.93 -8.94
N VAL A 19 -10.52 -3.30 -7.77
CA VAL A 19 -10.67 -4.64 -7.18
C VAL A 19 -12.14 -5.03 -7.00
N LYS A 20 -12.96 -4.14 -6.43
CA LYS A 20 -14.39 -4.39 -6.20
C LYS A 20 -15.19 -4.59 -7.50
N ASN A 21 -14.69 -4.10 -8.62
CA ASN A 21 -15.33 -4.22 -9.93
C ASN A 21 -14.83 -5.42 -10.75
N VAL A 22 -13.86 -6.19 -10.25
CA VAL A 22 -13.40 -7.42 -10.91
C VAL A 22 -14.49 -8.51 -10.79
N PRO A 23 -14.99 -9.08 -11.91
CA PRO A 23 -16.08 -10.06 -11.88
C PRO A 23 -15.83 -11.27 -10.99
N CYS A 24 -14.70 -11.97 -11.16
CA CYS A 24 -14.36 -13.15 -10.36
C CYS A 24 -14.17 -12.83 -8.86
N PHE A 25 -13.75 -11.61 -8.53
CA PHE A 25 -13.68 -11.16 -7.13
C PHE A 25 -15.08 -11.00 -6.52
N ARG A 26 -16.09 -10.59 -7.31
CA ARG A 26 -17.47 -10.43 -6.84
C ARG A 26 -18.19 -11.75 -6.58
N GLU A 27 -17.71 -12.85 -7.15
CA GLU A 27 -18.22 -14.21 -6.94
C GLU A 27 -17.78 -14.81 -5.59
N LEU A 28 -16.74 -14.25 -4.97
CA LEU A 28 -16.28 -14.68 -3.66
C LEU A 28 -17.27 -14.30 -2.55
N PRO A 29 -17.39 -15.13 -1.51
CA PRO A 29 -18.12 -14.76 -0.30
C PRO A 29 -17.62 -13.45 0.31
N GLU A 30 -18.51 -12.69 0.96
CA GLU A 30 -18.17 -11.37 1.48
C GLU A 30 -17.00 -11.37 2.48
N ASP A 31 -16.98 -12.34 3.40
CA ASP A 31 -15.89 -12.45 4.37
C ASP A 31 -14.55 -12.71 3.68
N ASP A 32 -14.53 -13.58 2.65
CA ASP A 32 -13.33 -13.89 1.88
C ASP A 32 -12.83 -12.64 1.14
N ARG A 33 -13.73 -11.88 0.51
CA ARG A 33 -13.38 -10.59 -0.13
C ARG A 33 -12.76 -9.62 0.87
N LEU A 34 -13.32 -9.53 2.07
CA LEU A 34 -12.84 -8.63 3.12
C LEU A 34 -11.47 -9.07 3.66
N MET A 35 -11.27 -10.37 3.86
CA MET A 35 -10.00 -10.95 4.29
C MET A 35 -8.88 -10.72 3.27
N LEU A 36 -9.16 -10.92 1.98
CA LEU A 36 -8.19 -10.67 0.90
C LEU A 36 -7.82 -9.19 0.78
N ILE A 37 -8.80 -8.28 0.86
CA ILE A 37 -8.51 -6.83 0.85
C ILE A 37 -7.68 -6.44 2.07
N ARG A 38 -8.04 -6.93 3.27
CA ARG A 38 -7.34 -6.59 4.53
C ARG A 38 -5.91 -7.11 4.59
N SER A 39 -5.63 -8.25 3.98
CA SER A 39 -4.27 -8.79 3.91
C SER A 39 -3.44 -8.16 2.78
N GLY A 40 -4.06 -7.83 1.64
CA GLY A 40 -3.36 -7.35 0.44
C GLY A 40 -3.30 -5.83 0.24
N TRP A 41 -3.94 -5.01 1.08
CA TRP A 41 -4.09 -3.57 0.80
C TRP A 41 -2.77 -2.81 0.62
N ALA A 42 -1.73 -3.14 1.40
CA ALA A 42 -0.47 -2.40 1.38
C ALA A 42 0.32 -2.66 0.08
N PRO A 43 0.58 -3.91 -0.34
CA PRO A 43 1.17 -4.16 -1.66
C PRO A 43 0.30 -3.64 -2.83
N LEU A 44 -1.03 -3.70 -2.72
CA LEU A 44 -1.93 -3.13 -3.72
C LEU A 44 -1.79 -1.60 -3.83
N LEU A 45 -1.62 -0.91 -2.71
CA LEU A 45 -1.35 0.52 -2.68
C LEU A 45 -0.02 0.83 -3.37
N VAL A 46 1.05 0.10 -3.06
CA VAL A 46 2.37 0.31 -3.69
C VAL A 46 2.31 0.10 -5.20
N LEU A 47 1.62 -0.95 -5.68
CA LEU A 47 1.35 -1.14 -7.12
C LEU A 47 0.53 0.01 -7.72
N GLY A 48 -0.44 0.54 -6.97
CA GLY A 48 -1.21 1.71 -7.39
C GLY A 48 -0.35 2.96 -7.52
N LEU A 49 0.57 3.20 -6.58
CA LEU A 49 1.50 4.34 -6.61
C LEU A 49 2.45 4.22 -7.81
N ALA A 50 2.94 3.01 -8.07
CA ALA A 50 3.77 2.72 -9.24
C ALA A 50 3.04 3.00 -10.56
N GLN A 51 1.79 2.54 -10.67
CA GLN A 51 0.95 2.74 -11.85
C GLN A 51 0.61 4.21 -12.08
N ASP A 52 0.27 4.96 -11.03
CA ASP A 52 -0.11 6.37 -11.12
C ASP A 52 1.10 7.32 -11.09
N ARG A 53 2.34 6.78 -11.13
CA ARG A 53 3.60 7.54 -11.10
C ARG A 53 3.67 8.54 -9.93
N VAL A 54 3.16 8.15 -8.77
CA VAL A 54 3.18 9.00 -7.57
C VAL A 54 4.55 8.90 -6.91
N ASP A 55 5.36 9.95 -7.07
CA ASP A 55 6.58 10.13 -6.29
C ASP A 55 6.26 10.83 -4.97
N PHE A 56 6.98 10.44 -3.92
CA PHE A 56 6.87 11.07 -2.63
C PHE A 56 8.25 11.35 -2.04
N GLU A 57 8.51 12.64 -1.86
CA GLU A 57 9.63 13.10 -1.09
C GLU A 57 9.32 12.92 0.40
N THR A 58 10.18 12.17 1.09
CA THR A 58 10.16 12.12 2.54
C THR A 58 10.86 13.41 2.98
N THR A 59 10.11 14.50 3.14
CA THR A 59 10.60 15.58 3.99
C THR A 59 10.67 14.97 5.38
N GLU A 60 11.86 14.65 5.85
CA GLU A 60 12.09 14.32 7.26
C GLU A 60 11.52 15.48 8.06
N THR A 61 10.35 15.28 8.67
CA THR A 61 9.97 16.10 9.81
C THR A 61 10.85 15.58 10.93
N VAL A 62 12.10 16.02 10.95
CA VAL A 62 12.94 15.90 12.14
C VAL A 62 12.19 16.70 13.18
N GLU A 63 11.38 16.02 13.99
CA GLU A 63 10.95 16.59 15.25
C GLU A 63 12.25 16.97 15.97
N PRO A 64 12.47 18.26 16.27
CA PRO A 64 13.70 18.66 16.93
C PRO A 64 13.79 17.84 18.21
N SER A 65 14.94 17.17 18.39
CA SER A 65 15.18 16.38 19.60
C SER A 65 14.89 17.25 20.83
N MET A 66 14.49 16.65 21.95
CA MET A 66 14.21 17.43 23.17
C MET A 66 15.39 18.35 23.53
N LEU A 67 16.63 17.91 23.28
CA LEU A 67 17.82 18.74 23.42
C LEU A 67 17.84 19.92 22.45
N GLN A 68 17.54 19.69 21.17
CA GLN A 68 17.43 20.77 20.18
C GLN A 68 16.34 21.77 20.57
N ARG A 69 15.19 21.32 21.09
CA ARG A 69 14.11 22.20 21.58
C ARG A 69 14.56 23.08 22.76
N ILE A 70 15.29 22.49 23.71
CA ILE A 70 15.84 23.20 24.87
C ILE A 70 16.90 24.22 24.41
N LEU A 71 17.77 23.83 23.49
CA LEU A 71 18.86 24.67 22.99
C LEU A 71 18.38 25.82 22.09
N THR A 72 17.32 25.62 21.31
CA THR A 72 16.79 26.64 20.38
C THR A 72 15.69 27.52 20.97
N GLY A 73 15.29 27.30 22.23
CA GLY A 73 14.40 28.20 22.97
C GLY A 73 13.01 28.41 22.36
N VAL A 74 12.50 27.45 21.58
CA VAL A 74 11.15 27.55 20.97
C VAL A 74 10.11 27.46 22.10
N PRO A 75 9.33 28.52 22.37
CA PRO A 75 8.43 28.54 23.52
C PRO A 75 7.29 27.54 23.33
N ASP A 76 6.99 26.82 24.40
CA ASP A 76 5.85 25.96 24.57
C ASP A 76 4.55 26.78 24.48
N ARG A 77 3.96 26.86 23.28
CA ARG A 77 2.55 27.24 23.16
C ARG A 77 1.72 25.97 23.24
N GLN A 78 1.28 25.72 24.47
CA GLN A 78 0.12 24.91 24.87
C GLN A 78 0.44 23.52 25.43
N SER A 79 0.84 23.52 26.71
CA SER A 79 0.61 22.39 27.62
C SER A 79 -0.79 22.49 28.24
N GLU A 80 -1.32 21.31 28.60
CA GLU A 80 -2.55 21.04 29.38
C GLU A 80 -3.85 21.16 28.57
N VAL A 81 -4.49 20.07 28.11
CA VAL A 81 -5.16 19.05 28.93
C VAL A 81 -5.14 17.67 28.22
N LEU A 82 -5.04 16.61 29.03
CA LEU A 82 -5.09 15.17 28.72
C LEU A 82 -3.73 14.47 28.54
N ALA A 83 -3.13 14.19 29.70
CA ALA A 83 -2.35 12.99 29.95
C ALA A 83 -3.16 11.76 29.49
N GLY A 84 -2.84 11.24 28.31
CA GLY A 84 -3.54 10.12 27.72
C GLY A 84 -2.81 9.59 26.50
N GLN A 85 -1.74 8.83 26.76
CA GLN A 85 -1.14 7.93 25.78
C GLN A 85 -0.71 8.59 24.46
N SER A 86 0.40 9.34 24.48
CA SER A 86 1.25 9.38 23.28
C SER A 86 1.88 7.99 23.13
N ARG A 87 1.09 7.05 22.59
CA ARG A 87 1.64 5.87 21.94
C ARG A 87 2.51 6.44 20.84
N GLY A 88 3.82 6.42 21.07
CA GLY A 88 4.80 6.92 20.13
C GLY A 88 4.41 6.44 18.74
N ALA A 89 4.20 7.37 17.82
CA ALA A 89 4.13 7.05 16.42
C ALA A 89 5.46 6.36 16.11
N ALA A 90 5.46 5.02 16.13
CA ALA A 90 6.57 4.24 15.62
C ALA A 90 6.68 4.67 14.16
N GLY A 91 7.64 5.56 13.89
CA GLY A 91 7.89 6.04 12.55
C GLY A 91 8.10 4.84 11.62
N VAL A 92 7.64 4.96 10.38
CA VAL A 92 7.95 3.97 9.35
C VAL A 92 9.47 3.86 9.26
N SER A 93 10.00 2.63 9.26
CA SER A 93 11.45 2.41 9.17
C SER A 93 11.99 3.08 7.90
N VAL A 94 13.13 3.76 8.02
CA VAL A 94 13.84 4.34 6.87
C VAL A 94 14.11 3.27 5.80
N VAL A 95 14.41 2.04 6.25
CA VAL A 95 14.63 0.88 5.36
C VAL A 95 13.39 0.56 4.52
N ASP A 96 12.19 0.60 5.12
CA ASP A 96 10.94 0.31 4.40
C ASP A 96 10.64 1.42 3.38
N ILE A 97 10.89 2.68 3.74
CA ILE A 97 10.73 3.84 2.84
C ILE A 97 11.65 3.70 1.64
N GLU A 98 12.93 3.38 1.87
CA GLU A 98 13.92 3.16 0.81
C GLU A 98 13.55 1.98 -0.08
N ALA A 99 13.09 0.87 0.50
CA ALA A 99 12.64 -0.30 -0.25
C ALA A 99 11.46 0.04 -1.17
N ILE A 100 10.45 0.77 -0.68
CA ILE A 100 9.32 1.22 -1.51
C ILE A 100 9.81 2.14 -2.62
N LYS A 101 10.67 3.12 -2.33
CA LYS A 101 11.22 4.01 -3.37
C LYS A 101 12.01 3.25 -4.43
N ALA A 102 12.82 2.27 -4.03
CA ALA A 102 13.56 1.42 -4.96
C ALA A 102 12.62 0.60 -5.86
N PHE A 103 11.56 0.03 -5.27
CA PHE A 103 10.51 -0.67 -6.03
C PHE A 103 9.83 0.24 -7.06
N LEU A 104 9.41 1.44 -6.66
CA LEU A 104 8.77 2.40 -7.56
C LEU A 104 9.69 2.78 -8.73
N LYS A 105 10.94 3.12 -8.44
CA LYS A 105 11.95 3.41 -9.47
C LYS A 105 12.14 2.24 -10.44
N LYS A 106 12.16 1.00 -9.94
CA LYS A 106 12.24 -0.18 -10.80
C LYS A 106 11.02 -0.30 -11.72
N CYS A 107 9.81 -0.15 -11.19
CA CYS A 107 8.58 -0.15 -11.98
C CYS A 107 8.52 0.96 -13.03
N TRP A 108 9.18 2.10 -12.81
CA TRP A 108 9.23 3.21 -13.76
C TRP A 108 10.35 3.07 -14.78
N SER A 109 11.40 2.31 -14.46
CA SER A 109 12.47 1.97 -15.40
C SER A 109 12.06 0.94 -16.46
N VAL A 110 10.92 0.27 -16.26
CA VAL A 110 10.36 -0.73 -17.17
C VAL A 110 9.00 -0.22 -17.65
N ASP A 111 8.67 -0.46 -18.93
CA ASP A 111 7.39 -0.04 -19.49
C ASP A 111 6.26 -1.02 -19.11
N ILE A 112 5.88 -1.03 -17.84
CA ILE A 112 4.76 -1.86 -17.35
C ILE A 112 3.45 -1.24 -17.82
N SER A 113 2.75 -1.97 -18.69
CA SER A 113 1.45 -1.59 -19.23
C SER A 113 0.34 -1.62 -18.18
N THR A 114 -0.77 -0.93 -18.48
CA THR A 114 -2.00 -0.98 -17.65
C THR A 114 -2.52 -2.41 -17.45
N LYS A 115 -2.34 -3.27 -18.46
CA LYS A 115 -2.79 -4.66 -18.44
C LYS A 115 -1.93 -5.49 -17.48
N GLU A 116 -0.61 -5.32 -17.51
CA GLU A 116 0.30 -5.99 -16.59
C GLU A 116 0.08 -5.54 -15.14
N TYR A 117 -0.17 -4.25 -14.90
CA TYR A 117 -0.56 -3.79 -13.56
C TYR A 117 -1.87 -4.43 -13.08
N ALA A 118 -2.83 -4.68 -13.97
CA ALA A 118 -4.04 -5.40 -13.60
C ALA A 118 -3.73 -6.85 -13.18
N TYR A 119 -2.84 -7.54 -13.88
CA TYR A 119 -2.40 -8.90 -13.52
C TYR A 119 -1.59 -8.94 -12.24
N LEU A 120 -0.66 -8.01 -12.03
CA LEU A 120 0.10 -7.89 -10.77
C LEU A 120 -0.83 -7.65 -9.58
N LYS A 121 -1.84 -6.78 -9.73
CA LYS A 121 -2.86 -6.56 -8.71
C LYS A 121 -3.67 -7.83 -8.44
N GLY A 122 -4.04 -8.58 -9.47
CA GLY A 122 -4.70 -9.89 -9.32
C GLY A 122 -3.84 -10.89 -8.57
N ALA A 123 -2.56 -11.01 -8.93
CA ALA A 123 -1.59 -11.90 -8.31
C ALA A 123 -1.38 -11.61 -6.80
N VAL A 124 -1.40 -10.33 -6.42
CA VAL A 124 -1.35 -9.89 -5.03
C VAL A 124 -2.67 -10.10 -4.29
N LEU A 125 -3.80 -9.74 -4.93
CA LEU A 125 -5.13 -9.79 -4.32
C LEU A 125 -5.56 -11.22 -3.99
N PHE A 126 -5.37 -12.15 -4.92
CA PHE A 126 -5.82 -13.53 -4.77
C PHE A 126 -4.79 -14.36 -4.00
N ASN A 127 -4.55 -13.99 -2.74
CA ASN A 127 -3.63 -14.72 -1.87
C ASN A 127 -4.33 -15.89 -1.15
N PRO A 128 -4.08 -17.17 -1.53
CA PRO A 128 -4.65 -18.33 -0.86
C PRO A 128 -4.05 -18.60 0.53
N ASP A 129 -2.95 -17.94 0.89
CA ASP A 129 -2.23 -18.18 2.15
C ASP A 129 -2.87 -17.42 3.33
N VAL A 130 -3.98 -16.71 3.10
CA VAL A 130 -4.73 -16.00 4.14
C VAL A 130 -5.53 -17.02 4.96
N GLU A 131 -5.31 -17.04 6.27
CA GLU A 131 -6.01 -17.92 7.19
C GLU A 131 -7.53 -17.62 7.22
N GLY A 132 -8.34 -18.68 7.27
CA GLY A 132 -9.80 -18.57 7.39
C GLY A 132 -10.57 -18.42 6.08
N LEU A 133 -9.91 -18.44 4.92
CA LEU A 133 -10.58 -18.44 3.61
C LEU A 133 -11.41 -19.71 3.39
N ARG A 134 -12.61 -19.54 2.84
CA ARG A 134 -13.52 -20.65 2.48
C ARG A 134 -13.28 -21.14 1.06
N CYS A 135 -13.00 -20.22 0.14
CA CYS A 135 -12.90 -20.51 -1.29
C CYS A 135 -11.44 -20.71 -1.77
N LEU A 136 -10.61 -21.42 -1.00
CA LEU A 136 -9.17 -21.60 -1.25
C LEU A 136 -8.83 -22.05 -2.68
N HIS A 137 -9.47 -23.12 -3.18
CA HIS A 137 -9.19 -23.66 -4.51
C HIS A 137 -9.53 -22.68 -5.64
N TYR A 138 -10.61 -21.92 -5.48
CA TYR A 138 -11.01 -20.91 -6.46
C TYR A 138 -10.01 -19.75 -6.45
N ILE A 139 -9.68 -19.22 -5.27
CA ILE A 139 -8.68 -18.14 -5.09
C ILE A 139 -7.32 -18.57 -5.66
N GLN A 140 -6.88 -19.80 -5.39
CA GLN A 140 -5.63 -20.32 -5.93
C GLN A 140 -5.66 -20.41 -7.46
N SER A 141 -6.80 -20.75 -8.06
CA SER A 141 -6.98 -20.80 -9.51
C SER A 141 -6.89 -19.40 -10.13
N LEU A 142 -7.55 -18.41 -9.53
CA LEU A 142 -7.47 -17.01 -9.94
C LEU A 142 -6.03 -16.47 -9.83
N ARG A 143 -5.30 -16.82 -8.76
CA ARG A 143 -3.88 -16.46 -8.61
C ARG A 143 -3.05 -17.06 -9.74
N ARG A 144 -3.22 -18.35 -10.05
CA ARG A 144 -2.49 -19.02 -11.13
C ARG A 144 -2.77 -18.38 -12.48
N GLU A 145 -4.03 -18.08 -12.79
CA GLU A 145 -4.43 -17.42 -14.04
C GLU A 145 -3.78 -16.03 -14.18
N ALA A 146 -3.75 -15.23 -13.12
CA ALA A 146 -3.08 -13.94 -13.12
C ALA A 146 -1.57 -14.06 -13.41
N HIS A 147 -0.88 -15.05 -12.82
CA HIS A 147 0.54 -15.29 -13.06
C HIS A 147 0.80 -15.84 -14.47
N GLN A 148 -0.03 -16.77 -14.94
CA GLN A 148 0.10 -17.33 -16.28
C GLN A 148 -0.07 -16.24 -17.33
N THR A 149 -1.13 -15.44 -17.22
CA THR A 149 -1.42 -14.37 -18.19
C THR A 149 -0.33 -13.30 -18.18
N LEU A 150 0.23 -12.98 -17.01
CA LEU A 150 1.37 -12.08 -16.90
C LEU A 150 2.60 -12.66 -17.62
N ASN A 151 2.92 -13.94 -17.39
CA ASN A 151 4.06 -14.61 -18.02
C ASN A 151 3.90 -14.72 -19.55
N GLU A 152 2.69 -14.92 -20.04
CA GLU A 152 2.39 -14.94 -21.48
C GLU A 152 2.50 -13.56 -22.12
N HIS A 153 2.18 -12.49 -21.37
CA HIS A 153 2.25 -11.12 -21.89
C HIS A 153 3.67 -10.54 -21.91
N VAL A 154 4.53 -11.01 -21.00
CA VAL A 154 5.94 -10.57 -20.87
C VAL A 154 6.89 -11.34 -21.81
N ARG A 155 6.42 -12.45 -22.40
CA ARG A 155 7.16 -13.23 -23.41
C ARG A 155 7.16 -12.54 -24.77
#